data_AF-A0A931XJI5-F1
#
_entry.id   AF-A0A931XJI5-F1
#
_cell.length_a   1.000
_cell.length_b   1.000
_cell.length_c   1.000
_cell.angle_alpha   90.00
_cell.angle_beta   90.00
_cell.angle_gamma   90.00
#
_symmetry.space_group_name_H-M   'P 1'
#
loop_
_entity.id
_entity.type
_entity.pdbx_description
1 polymer ?
#
loop_
_entity_poly.entity_id
_entity_poly.type
_entity_poly.pdbx_seq_one_letter_code
_entity_poly.pdbx_strand_id
1 'polypeptide(L)'
;MNRLAERFEREDQGYSEWAGVVLGQPGGIGITIWDERIQRLYAHAHTMVESLEAGTIVRADSLEELARHFGLEAAKLAATVEDYNCGVEQKRDRLGRELLELPLVPPYYGATITGALAHAFGGLKIDVYGRVLRPDGALVPNLYAGGGTAVGISGSASRAIHRMATCPQVVS
;
A
#
# COMPACT_ATOMS: atom_id res chain seq x y z
N MET A 1 -7.26 -8.51 -6.46
CA MET A 1 -7.50 -9.65 -7.37
C MET A 1 -6.55 -9.62 -8.55
N ASN A 2 -6.31 -10.73 -9.24
CA ASN A 2 -5.42 -10.83 -10.40
C ASN A 2 -6.18 -10.69 -11.74
N ARG A 3 -5.48 -10.81 -12.87
CA ARG A 3 -6.07 -10.77 -14.21
C ARG A 3 -7.02 -11.94 -14.54
N LEU A 4 -7.06 -12.97 -13.69
CA LEU A 4 -8.03 -14.08 -13.81
C LEU A 4 -9.31 -13.80 -13.01
N ALA A 5 -9.43 -12.58 -12.46
CA ALA A 5 -10.50 -12.13 -11.57
C ALA A 5 -10.54 -12.88 -10.24
N GLU A 6 -9.42 -13.43 -9.78
CA GLU A 6 -9.33 -14.19 -8.52
C GLU A 6 -8.63 -13.36 -7.43
N ARG A 7 -9.16 -13.38 -6.20
CA ARG A 7 -8.38 -12.93 -5.03
C ARG A 7 -7.25 -13.91 -4.77
N PHE A 8 -6.09 -13.40 -4.36
CA PHE A 8 -4.85 -14.19 -4.29
C PHE A 8 -4.07 -14.01 -2.97
N GLU A 9 -4.45 -13.05 -2.12
CA GLU A 9 -3.80 -12.81 -0.82
C GLU A 9 -4.73 -12.07 0.14
N ARG A 10 -4.46 -12.11 1.45
CA ARG A 10 -5.17 -11.33 2.47
C ARG A 10 -4.80 -9.85 2.43
N GLU A 11 -5.76 -8.97 2.15
CA GLU A 11 -5.54 -7.54 1.91
C GLU A 11 -5.12 -6.71 3.15
N ASP A 12 -5.09 -7.30 4.33
CA ASP A 12 -4.77 -6.65 5.62
C ASP A 12 -3.34 -6.95 6.14
N GLN A 13 -2.50 -7.65 5.36
CA GLN A 13 -1.10 -7.89 5.72
C GLN A 13 -0.19 -6.66 5.51
N GLY A 14 1.04 -6.73 6.02
CA GLY A 14 2.02 -5.64 5.92
C GLY A 14 2.37 -5.25 4.48
N TYR A 15 2.42 -3.95 4.19
CA TYR A 15 2.66 -3.41 2.84
C TYR A 15 3.98 -3.88 2.18
N SER A 16 4.99 -4.26 2.98
CA SER A 16 6.31 -4.64 2.48
C SER A 16 6.31 -5.97 1.70
N GLU A 17 5.32 -6.83 1.95
CA GLU A 17 5.22 -8.14 1.30
C GLU A 17 4.44 -8.06 -0.03
N TRP A 18 3.59 -7.05 -0.18
CA TRP A 18 2.66 -6.90 -1.32
C TRP A 18 3.34 -6.84 -2.68
N ALA A 19 4.50 -6.18 -2.78
CA ALA A 19 5.20 -6.05 -4.06
C ALA A 19 5.59 -7.42 -4.63
N GLY A 20 6.09 -8.34 -3.81
CA GLY A 20 6.43 -9.70 -4.24
C GLY A 20 5.20 -10.50 -4.66
N VAL A 21 4.13 -10.42 -3.87
CA VAL A 21 2.86 -11.13 -4.15
C VAL A 21 2.25 -10.67 -5.48
N VAL A 22 2.18 -9.35 -5.72
CA VAL A 22 1.60 -8.77 -6.95
C VAL A 22 2.46 -9.07 -8.17
N LEU A 23 3.79 -8.98 -8.05
CA LEU A 23 4.71 -9.31 -9.15
C LEU A 23 4.64 -10.79 -9.54
N GLY A 24 4.24 -11.67 -8.62
CA GLY A 24 3.98 -13.08 -8.87
C GLY A 24 2.67 -13.38 -9.63
N GLN A 25 1.77 -12.41 -9.77
CA GLN A 25 0.52 -12.59 -10.50
C GLN A 25 0.71 -12.49 -12.02
N PRO A 26 -0.21 -13.03 -12.84
CA PRO A 26 -0.15 -12.90 -14.30
C PRO A 26 0.01 -11.43 -14.76
N GLY A 27 1.14 -11.14 -15.40
CA GLY A 27 1.49 -9.80 -15.87
C GLY A 27 2.05 -8.87 -14.79
N GLY A 28 2.38 -9.38 -13.60
CA GLY A 28 2.93 -8.59 -12.49
C GLY A 28 1.97 -7.51 -11.98
N ILE A 29 0.67 -7.76 -12.12
CA ILE A 29 -0.39 -6.78 -11.92
C ILE A 29 -1.49 -7.38 -11.04
N GLY A 30 -1.94 -6.58 -10.08
CA GLY A 30 -3.18 -6.77 -9.35
C GLY A 30 -4.20 -5.69 -9.73
N ILE A 31 -5.46 -5.95 -9.46
CA ILE A 31 -6.56 -5.00 -9.54
C ILE A 31 -7.15 -4.91 -8.14
N THR A 32 -7.20 -3.70 -7.59
CA THR A 32 -7.88 -3.41 -6.33
C THR A 32 -9.28 -2.93 -6.67
N ILE A 33 -10.29 -3.41 -5.94
CA ILE A 33 -11.70 -3.02 -6.10
C ILE A 33 -12.26 -2.60 -4.75
N TRP A 34 -13.00 -1.50 -4.73
CA TRP A 34 -13.69 -0.97 -3.56
C TRP A 34 -14.99 -0.28 -3.98
N ASP A 35 -15.79 0.20 -3.03
CA ASP A 35 -17.05 0.89 -3.31
C ASP A 35 -17.05 2.36 -2.91
N GLU A 36 -18.12 3.06 -3.26
CA GLU A 36 -18.37 4.47 -2.95
C GLU A 36 -18.13 4.84 -1.47
N ARG A 37 -18.47 3.96 -0.52
CA ARG A 37 -18.32 4.26 0.91
C ARG A 37 -16.85 4.33 1.27
N ILE A 38 -16.06 3.39 0.77
CA ILE A 38 -14.59 3.39 0.94
C ILE A 38 -13.99 4.56 0.18
N GLN A 39 -14.43 4.82 -1.06
CA GLN A 39 -13.94 5.93 -1.88
C GLN A 39 -14.09 7.28 -1.16
N ARG A 40 -15.23 7.53 -0.52
CA ARG A 40 -15.51 8.78 0.20
C ARG A 40 -14.56 9.04 1.36
N LEU A 41 -14.08 7.99 2.04
CA LEU A 41 -13.13 8.14 3.14
C LEU A 41 -11.79 8.72 2.67
N TYR A 42 -11.43 8.47 1.40
CA TYR A 42 -10.16 8.88 0.81
C TYR A 42 -10.30 9.93 -0.31
N ALA A 43 -11.52 10.40 -0.59
CA ALA A 43 -11.80 11.29 -1.72
C ALA A 43 -11.04 12.62 -1.68
N HIS A 44 -10.62 13.05 -0.49
CA HIS A 44 -9.84 14.28 -0.28
C HIS A 44 -8.32 14.06 -0.40
N ALA A 45 -7.85 12.81 -0.44
CA ALA A 45 -6.44 12.53 -0.62
C ALA A 45 -6.02 12.98 -2.01
N HIS A 46 -4.96 13.79 -2.09
CA HIS A 46 -4.50 14.37 -3.35
C HIS A 46 -4.25 13.29 -4.43
N THR A 47 -3.62 12.18 -4.03
CA THR A 47 -3.37 11.02 -4.91
C THR A 47 -4.64 10.40 -5.46
N MET A 48 -5.74 10.41 -4.71
CA MET A 48 -7.03 9.85 -5.13
C MET A 48 -7.70 10.76 -6.17
N VAL A 49 -7.65 12.08 -5.96
CA VAL A 49 -8.15 13.09 -6.91
C VAL A 49 -7.39 12.99 -8.23
N GLU A 50 -6.06 13.05 -8.18
CA GLU A 50 -5.21 12.95 -9.37
C GLU A 50 -5.42 11.63 -10.13
N SER A 51 -5.60 10.52 -9.41
CA SER A 51 -5.80 9.21 -10.04
C SER A 51 -7.17 9.08 -10.73
N LEU A 52 -8.21 9.70 -10.18
CA LEU A 52 -9.51 9.79 -10.84
C LEU A 52 -9.44 10.68 -12.09
N GLU A 53 -8.79 11.84 -12.00
CA GLU A 53 -8.62 12.77 -13.13
C GLU A 53 -7.77 12.16 -14.25
N ALA A 54 -6.72 11.41 -13.89
CA ALA A 54 -5.86 10.70 -14.83
C ALA A 54 -6.50 9.42 -15.41
N GLY A 55 -7.66 8.99 -14.90
CA GLY A 55 -8.34 7.75 -15.31
C GLY A 55 -7.62 6.48 -14.90
N THR A 56 -6.68 6.54 -13.94
CA THR A 56 -6.03 5.35 -13.36
C THR A 56 -6.94 4.66 -12.33
N ILE A 57 -7.90 5.40 -11.79
CA ILE A 57 -9.03 4.89 -11.02
C ILE A 57 -10.30 5.00 -11.86
N VAL A 58 -11.06 3.92 -11.90
CA VAL A 58 -12.24 3.79 -12.75
C VAL A 58 -13.45 3.61 -11.87
N ARG A 59 -14.46 4.47 -12.03
CA ARG A 59 -15.79 4.29 -11.44
C ARG A 59 -16.68 3.51 -12.42
N ALA A 60 -17.41 2.52 -11.94
CA ALA A 60 -18.37 1.73 -12.69
C ALA A 60 -19.65 1.51 -11.87
N ASP A 61 -20.82 1.56 -12.50
CA ASP A 61 -22.09 1.33 -11.79
C ASP A 61 -22.43 -0.17 -11.69
N SER A 62 -21.63 -1.04 -12.34
CA SER A 62 -21.75 -2.49 -12.31
C SER A 62 -20.40 -3.20 -12.38
N LEU A 63 -20.36 -4.47 -11.96
CA LEU A 63 -19.15 -5.30 -12.09
C LEU A 63 -18.85 -5.64 -13.55
N GLU A 64 -19.88 -5.73 -14.40
CA GLU A 64 -19.75 -5.99 -15.83
C GLU A 64 -19.02 -4.85 -16.55
N GLU A 65 -19.32 -3.59 -16.19
CA GLU A 65 -18.60 -2.43 -16.70
C GLU A 65 -17.13 -2.42 -16.24
N LEU A 66 -16.91 -2.72 -14.96
CA LEU A 66 -15.57 -2.77 -14.38
C LEU A 66 -14.72 -3.90 -15.01
N ALA A 67 -15.32 -5.07 -15.19
CA ALA A 67 -14.68 -6.21 -15.84
C ALA A 67 -14.27 -5.87 -17.28
N ARG A 68 -15.16 -5.24 -18.04
CA ARG A 68 -14.87 -4.80 -19.41
C ARG A 68 -13.71 -3.83 -19.46
N HIS A 69 -13.63 -2.89 -18.52
CA HIS A 69 -12.54 -1.92 -18.46
C HIS A 69 -11.18 -2.60 -18.23
N PHE A 70 -11.11 -3.54 -17.29
CA PHE A 70 -9.86 -4.23 -16.94
C PHE A 70 -9.56 -5.49 -17.76
N GLY A 71 -10.43 -5.84 -18.73
CA GLY A 71 -10.29 -7.05 -19.54
C GLY A 71 -10.47 -8.35 -18.72
N LEU A 72 -11.30 -8.30 -17.68
CA LEU A 72 -11.63 -9.45 -16.84
C LEU A 72 -12.87 -10.18 -17.38
N GLU A 73 -13.00 -11.46 -17.01
CA GLU A 73 -14.22 -12.22 -17.25
C GLU A 73 -15.27 -11.82 -16.19
N ALA A 74 -16.43 -11.34 -16.66
CA ALA A 74 -17.43 -10.70 -15.81
C ALA A 74 -18.06 -11.66 -14.79
N ALA A 75 -18.34 -12.91 -15.18
CA ALA A 75 -18.94 -13.89 -14.28
C ALA A 75 -17.99 -14.28 -13.13
N LYS A 76 -16.69 -14.44 -13.42
CA LYS A 76 -15.65 -14.69 -12.42
C LYS A 76 -15.45 -13.51 -11.48
N LEU A 77 -15.50 -12.28 -12.00
CA LEU A 77 -15.45 -11.09 -11.16
C LEU A 77 -16.64 -11.04 -10.20
N ALA A 78 -17.85 -11.23 -10.72
CA ALA A 78 -19.07 -11.26 -9.91
C ALA A 78 -18.99 -12.33 -8.82
N ALA A 79 -18.60 -13.56 -9.18
CA ALA A 79 -18.42 -14.66 -8.22
C ALA A 79 -17.38 -14.34 -7.14
N THR A 80 -16.31 -13.65 -7.49
CA THR A 80 -15.26 -13.26 -6.53
C THR A 80 -15.71 -12.18 -5.56
N VAL A 81 -16.47 -11.20 -6.04
CA VAL A 81 -17.07 -10.18 -5.16
C VAL A 81 -18.15 -10.80 -4.27
N GLU A 82 -18.92 -11.74 -4.79
CA GLU A 82 -19.90 -12.50 -4.00
C GLU A 82 -19.23 -13.36 -2.91
N ASP A 83 -18.15 -14.08 -3.23
CA ASP A 83 -17.34 -14.84 -2.26
C ASP A 83 -16.81 -13.94 -1.14
N TYR A 84 -16.29 -12.75 -1.48
CA TYR A 84 -15.86 -11.76 -0.49
C TYR A 84 -17.03 -11.28 0.38
N ASN A 85 -18.14 -10.87 -0.22
CA ASN A 85 -19.31 -10.37 0.50
C ASN A 85 -19.89 -11.41 1.46
N CYS A 86 -19.97 -12.66 1.01
CA CYS A 86 -20.35 -13.81 1.82
C CYS A 86 -19.38 -14.02 3.00
N GLY A 87 -18.07 -13.90 2.74
CA GLY A 87 -17.05 -13.96 3.79
C GLY A 87 -17.18 -12.86 4.84
N VAL A 88 -17.56 -11.63 4.44
CA VAL A 88 -17.84 -10.53 5.37
C VAL A 88 -19.04 -10.85 6.25
N GLU A 89 -20.15 -11.32 5.67
CA GLU A 89 -21.37 -11.68 6.41
C GLU A 89 -21.11 -12.83 7.40
N GLN A 90 -20.36 -13.83 6.98
CA GLN A 90 -19.99 -14.99 7.79
C GLN A 90 -18.85 -14.71 8.78
N LYS A 91 -18.23 -13.53 8.70
CA LYS A 91 -17.00 -13.16 9.44
C LYS A 91 -15.88 -14.19 9.25
N ARG A 92 -15.80 -14.76 8.05
CA ARG A 92 -14.85 -15.79 7.69
C ARG A 92 -14.40 -15.58 6.25
N ASP A 93 -13.20 -15.05 6.10
CA ASP A 93 -12.58 -14.87 4.79
C ASP A 93 -11.86 -16.14 4.32
N ARG A 94 -12.02 -16.48 3.04
CA ARG A 94 -11.36 -17.64 2.43
C ARG A 94 -9.83 -17.53 2.43
N LEU A 95 -9.29 -16.31 2.37
CA LEU A 95 -7.85 -16.04 2.36
C LEU A 95 -7.31 -15.67 3.75
N GLY A 96 -8.15 -15.74 4.78
CA GLY A 96 -7.73 -15.46 6.15
C GLY A 96 -7.56 -13.97 6.47
N ARG A 97 -8.18 -13.07 5.70
CA ARG A 97 -8.33 -11.66 6.08
C ARG A 97 -9.11 -11.56 7.39
N GLU A 98 -8.55 -10.85 8.37
CA GLU A 98 -9.14 -10.65 9.69
C GLU A 98 -9.94 -9.35 9.75
N LEU A 99 -9.43 -8.30 9.10
CA LEU A 99 -10.09 -6.99 9.01
C LEU A 99 -11.12 -6.98 7.88
N LEU A 100 -12.31 -7.54 8.15
CA LEU A 100 -13.46 -7.51 7.25
C LEU A 100 -14.30 -6.26 7.49
N GLU A 101 -14.39 -5.40 6.47
CA GLU A 101 -15.12 -4.14 6.55
C GLU A 101 -16.63 -4.35 6.35
N LEU A 102 -17.11 -4.09 5.13
CA LEU A 102 -18.49 -4.21 4.72
C LEU A 102 -18.58 -4.94 3.37
N PRO A 103 -19.70 -5.61 3.07
CA PRO A 103 -19.93 -6.20 1.75
C PRO A 103 -19.93 -5.10 0.69
N LEU A 104 -19.18 -5.26 -0.41
CA LEU A 104 -19.08 -4.30 -1.50
C LEU A 104 -20.40 -4.17 -2.24
N VAL A 105 -20.80 -2.93 -2.51
CA VAL A 105 -22.03 -2.58 -3.24
C VAL A 105 -21.72 -1.56 -4.35
N PRO A 106 -22.56 -1.44 -5.40
CA PRO A 106 -22.37 -0.40 -6.41
C PRO A 106 -22.55 1.02 -5.85
N PRO A 107 -21.92 2.05 -6.46
CA PRO A 107 -20.98 1.96 -7.56
C PRO A 107 -19.60 1.46 -7.09
N TYR A 108 -18.94 0.74 -7.99
CA TYR A 108 -17.63 0.16 -7.77
C TYR A 108 -16.54 1.07 -8.32
N TYR A 109 -15.39 1.01 -7.68
CA TYR A 109 -14.16 1.64 -8.12
C TYR A 109 -13.08 0.57 -8.30
N GLY A 110 -12.21 0.75 -9.27
CA GLY A 110 -11.08 -0.14 -9.46
C GLY A 110 -9.83 0.58 -9.93
N ALA A 111 -8.67 0.02 -9.59
CA ALA A 111 -7.38 0.48 -10.06
C ALA A 111 -6.41 -0.68 -10.26
N THR A 112 -5.53 -0.53 -11.25
CA THR A 112 -4.40 -1.44 -11.44
C THR A 112 -3.29 -1.10 -10.46
N ILE A 113 -2.75 -2.12 -9.81
CA ILE A 113 -1.59 -2.03 -8.91
C ILE A 113 -0.46 -2.92 -9.43
N THR A 114 0.78 -2.49 -9.20
CA THR A 114 1.99 -3.28 -9.50
C THR A 114 3.05 -3.02 -8.43
N GLY A 115 4.11 -3.83 -8.41
CA GLY A 115 5.24 -3.63 -7.52
C GLY A 115 6.08 -2.43 -7.94
N ALA A 116 6.43 -1.57 -6.98
CA ALA A 116 7.33 -0.43 -7.19
C ALA A 116 8.35 -0.32 -6.05
N LEU A 117 9.53 0.20 -6.36
CA LEU A 117 10.53 0.56 -5.35
C LEU A 117 10.11 1.87 -4.68
N ALA A 118 9.62 1.78 -3.45
CA ALA A 118 9.12 2.94 -2.71
C ALA A 118 10.17 3.60 -1.81
N HIS A 119 11.12 2.83 -1.24
CA HIS A 119 12.11 3.36 -0.30
C HIS A 119 13.44 2.59 -0.40
N ALA A 120 14.55 3.31 -0.52
CA ALA A 120 15.88 2.74 -0.31
C ALA A 120 16.25 2.80 1.19
N PHE A 121 16.38 1.64 1.83
CA PHE A 121 16.78 1.55 3.26
C PHE A 121 18.29 1.77 3.50
N GLY A 122 19.05 2.08 2.46
CA GLY A 122 20.46 2.44 2.56
C GLY A 122 20.65 3.88 3.04
N GLY A 123 21.90 4.30 3.20
CA GLY A 123 22.22 5.68 3.54
C GLY A 123 23.56 5.83 4.22
N LEU A 124 23.89 7.08 4.54
CA LEU A 124 25.07 7.41 5.31
C LEU A 124 24.88 6.97 6.76
N LYS A 125 25.91 6.34 7.33
CA LYS A 125 25.94 6.04 8.77
C LYS A 125 26.04 7.35 9.54
N ILE A 126 25.11 7.58 10.46
CA ILE A 126 25.09 8.79 11.30
C ILE A 126 25.12 8.45 12.77
N ASP A 127 25.53 9.41 13.59
CA ASP A 127 25.27 9.38 15.03
C ASP A 127 23.89 9.99 15.38
N VAL A 128 23.59 10.06 16.68
CA VAL A 128 22.31 10.59 17.19
C VAL A 128 22.07 12.08 16.90
N TYR A 129 23.10 12.81 16.42
CA TYR A 129 23.02 14.21 16.04
C TYR A 129 22.98 14.41 14.52
N GLY A 130 22.87 13.32 13.74
CA GLY A 130 22.85 13.38 12.28
C GLY A 130 24.21 13.57 11.64
N ARG A 131 25.32 13.47 12.38
CA ARG A 131 26.68 13.64 11.84
C ARG A 131 27.15 12.37 11.15
N VAL A 132 27.74 12.51 9.96
CA VAL A 132 28.15 11.35 9.15
C VAL A 132 29.42 10.70 9.67
N LEU A 133 29.40 9.38 9.71
CA LEU A 133 30.47 8.50 10.16
C LEU A 133 31.15 7.82 8.97
N ARG A 134 32.48 7.75 9.01
CA ARG A 134 33.32 6.91 8.15
C ARG A 134 33.19 5.43 8.55
N PRO A 135 33.66 4.48 7.71
CA PRO A 135 33.66 3.05 8.04
C PRO A 135 34.41 2.70 9.35
N ASP A 136 35.45 3.48 9.69
CA ASP A 136 36.22 3.37 10.93
C ASP A 136 35.54 3.98 12.17
N GLY A 137 34.37 4.61 12.00
CA GLY A 137 33.62 5.28 13.06
C GLY A 137 34.02 6.74 13.32
N ALA A 138 35.01 7.29 12.61
CA ALA A 138 35.37 8.69 12.73
C ALA A 138 34.34 9.62 12.06
N LEU A 139 34.18 10.82 12.59
CA LEU A 139 33.30 11.84 12.00
C LEU A 139 33.89 12.39 10.69
N VAL A 140 33.04 12.56 9.68
CA VAL A 140 33.34 13.41 8.52
C VAL A 140 33.04 14.86 8.94
N PRO A 141 34.06 15.74 9.03
CA PRO A 141 33.83 17.12 9.49
C PRO A 141 32.82 17.86 8.61
N ASN A 142 31.90 18.57 9.25
CA ASN A 142 30.87 19.40 8.61
C ASN A 142 29.90 18.67 7.68
N LEU A 143 29.80 17.33 7.76
CA LEU A 143 28.84 16.54 6.97
C LEU A 143 27.75 15.95 7.86
N TYR A 144 26.49 16.23 7.47
CA TYR A 144 25.29 15.77 8.16
C TYR A 144 24.36 15.09 7.17
N ALA A 145 23.60 14.10 7.64
CA ALA A 145 22.59 13.40 6.85
C ALA A 145 21.33 13.14 7.69
N GLY A 146 20.16 13.12 7.03
CA GLY A 146 18.87 12.94 7.69
C GLY A 146 17.80 12.44 6.72
N GLY A 147 16.69 11.93 7.27
CA GLY A 147 15.64 11.29 6.47
C GLY A 147 16.16 10.08 5.68
N GLY A 148 15.63 9.84 4.47
CA GLY A 148 16.01 8.69 3.63
C GLY A 148 17.46 8.68 3.14
N THR A 149 18.27 9.68 3.48
CA THR A 149 19.71 9.71 3.18
C THR A 149 20.58 9.10 4.29
N ALA A 150 20.01 8.84 5.47
CA ALA A 150 20.71 8.27 6.62
C ALA A 150 20.24 6.84 6.92
N VAL A 151 21.20 5.93 7.12
CA VAL A 151 20.89 4.52 7.43
C VAL A 151 20.41 4.36 8.87
N GLY A 152 19.47 3.44 9.11
CA GLY A 152 19.00 3.08 10.45
C GLY A 152 17.84 3.92 10.98
N ILE A 153 17.28 4.82 10.16
CA ILE A 153 16.00 5.49 10.45
C ILE A 153 14.83 4.54 10.19
N SER A 154 14.97 3.60 9.26
CA SER A 154 14.02 2.52 9.00
C SER A 154 14.77 1.18 8.85
N GLY A 155 14.46 0.20 9.70
CA GLY A 155 15.06 -1.14 9.68
C GLY A 155 15.20 -1.80 11.07
N SER A 156 15.57 -3.08 11.13
CA SER A 156 15.74 -3.84 12.38
C SER A 156 16.81 -3.28 13.33
N ALA A 157 17.67 -2.38 12.84
CA ALA A 157 18.70 -1.68 13.60
C ALA A 157 18.30 -0.27 14.09
N SER A 158 17.02 0.14 13.96
CA SER A 158 16.54 1.46 14.35
C SER A 158 16.52 1.69 15.87
N ARG A 159 17.69 1.89 16.47
CA ARG A 159 17.85 2.45 17.83
C ARG A 159 17.69 3.98 17.87
N ALA A 160 17.74 4.65 16.72
CA ALA A 160 17.64 6.11 16.63
C ALA A 160 16.23 6.66 16.90
N ILE A 161 15.17 5.93 16.50
CA ILE A 161 13.78 6.40 16.67
C ILE A 161 13.41 6.49 18.16
N HIS A 162 13.91 5.59 19.01
CA HIS A 162 13.56 5.58 20.43
C HIS A 162 14.15 6.75 21.24
N ARG A 163 15.13 7.50 20.70
CA ARG A 163 15.72 8.69 21.35
C ARG A 163 15.43 10.01 20.65
N MET A 164 14.98 10.03 19.39
CA MET A 164 14.53 11.26 18.72
C MET A 164 13.13 11.72 19.19
N ALA A 165 12.31 10.82 19.72
CA ALA A 165 10.97 11.15 20.24
C ALA A 165 10.96 11.96 21.55
N THR A 166 12.13 12.25 22.14
CA THR A 166 12.27 13.03 23.39
C THR A 166 13.08 14.31 23.20
N CYS A 167 12.91 15.00 22.07
CA CYS A 167 13.43 16.37 21.96
C CYS A 167 12.51 17.30 22.80
N PRO A 168 13.00 17.95 23.88
CA PRO A 168 12.20 18.94 24.58
C PRO A 168 11.95 20.09 23.62
N GLN A 169 10.70 20.51 23.49
CA GLN A 169 10.36 21.73 22.75
C GLN A 169 11.12 22.89 23.38
N VAL A 170 12.11 23.42 22.66
CA VAL A 170 12.71 24.71 22.98
C VAL A 170 11.71 25.75 22.54
N VAL A 171 10.94 26.24 23.50
CA VAL A 171 10.11 27.44 23.35
C VAL A 171 11.07 28.63 23.23
N SER A 172 11.03 29.32 22.09
CA SER A 172 11.60 30.66 21.92
C SER A 172 10.68 31.71 22.51
#